data_AF-A0A8J3WYX4-F1
#
_entry.id   AF-A0A8J3WYX4-F1
#
_cell.length_a   1.000
_cell.length_b   1.000
_cell.length_c   1.000
_cell.angle_alpha   90.00
_cell.angle_beta   90.00
_cell.angle_gamma   90.00
#
_symmetry.space_group_name_H-M   'P 1'
#
loop_
_entity.id
_entity.type
_entity.pdbx_description
1 polymer ?
#
loop_
_entity_poly.entity_id
_entity_poly.type
_entity_poly.pdbx_seq_one_letter_code
_entity_poly.pdbx_strand_id
1 'polypeptide(L)'
;MTRVDTWGAFEGTIHPSPGGFPRGRPAPNLSEVAPGALSEAGRLRIVPPETAPSNPTEPLICSAKGCREPARWALRWNNPKIHPDERRKTWLACGEHRPRLTEFLSVRGFLREVEPLP
;
A
#
# COMPACT_ATOMS: atom_id res chain seq x y z
N MET A 1 -21.41 16.28 22.56
CA MET A 1 -21.82 15.57 21.33
C MET A 1 -20.59 14.89 20.77
N THR A 2 -20.62 13.57 20.79
CA THR A 2 -19.47 12.67 20.81
C THR A 2 -18.83 12.55 19.43
N ARG A 3 -17.50 12.70 19.40
CA ARG A 3 -16.65 12.51 18.24
C ARG A 3 -16.63 11.02 17.87
N VAL A 4 -17.31 10.63 16.79
CA VAL A 4 -17.26 9.25 16.26
C VAL A 4 -16.12 9.11 15.24
N ASP A 5 -14.89 9.32 15.71
CA ASP A 5 -13.71 8.85 14.99
C ASP A 5 -13.44 7.40 15.38
N THR A 6 -14.04 6.45 14.67
CA THR A 6 -13.63 5.04 14.71
C THR A 6 -13.35 4.53 13.31
N TRP A 7 -12.23 5.01 12.78
CA TRP A 7 -11.40 4.19 11.90
C TRP A 7 -10.87 3.04 12.75
N GLY A 8 -11.07 1.80 12.32
CA GLY A 8 -10.71 0.61 13.09
C GLY A 8 -9.29 0.71 13.64
N ALA A 9 -9.23 0.82 14.97
CA ALA A 9 -7.99 0.77 15.73
C ALA A 9 -7.24 -0.50 15.37
N PHE A 10 -6.02 -0.30 14.88
CA PHE A 10 -4.99 -1.32 14.83
C PHE A 10 -4.42 -1.39 16.25
N GLU A 11 -5.07 -2.11 17.17
CA GLU A 11 -4.45 -2.50 18.44
C GLU A 11 -3.52 -3.68 18.19
N GLY A 12 -2.44 -3.39 17.46
CA GLY A 12 -1.22 -4.17 17.53
C GLY A 12 -0.28 -3.44 18.48
N THR A 13 -0.16 -3.92 19.70
CA THR A 13 0.95 -3.54 20.58
C THR A 13 2.25 -3.75 19.80
N ILE A 14 2.94 -2.67 19.45
CA ILE A 14 4.33 -2.75 19.00
C ILE A 14 5.12 -3.18 20.23
N HIS A 15 5.34 -4.48 20.39
CA HIS A 15 6.32 -4.97 21.36
C HIS A 15 7.70 -4.46 20.92
N PRO A 16 8.43 -3.70 21.76
CA PRO A 16 9.83 -3.43 21.47
C PRO A 16 10.58 -4.77 21.48
N SER A 17 11.21 -5.09 20.34
CA SER A 17 12.14 -6.21 20.26
C SER A 17 13.30 -5.95 21.23
N PRO A 18 13.61 -6.86 22.18
CA PRO A 18 14.75 -6.69 23.08
C PRO A 18 16.03 -7.09 22.33
N GLY A 19 16.46 -6.24 21.40
CA GLY A 19 17.68 -6.42 20.63
C GLY A 19 18.55 -5.18 20.78
N GLY A 20 19.36 -5.14 21.84
CA GLY A 20 20.37 -4.10 22.01
C GLY A 20 21.36 -4.14 20.84
N PHE A 21 21.57 -3.01 20.17
CA PHE A 21 22.64 -2.86 19.19
C PHE A 21 23.99 -2.88 19.92
N PRO A 22 24.90 -3.85 19.67
CA PRO A 22 26.21 -3.80 20.26
C PRO A 22 26.97 -2.60 19.69
N ARG A 23 27.40 -1.69 20.58
CA ARG A 23 28.33 -0.62 20.22
C ARG A 23 29.68 -1.26 19.83
N GLY A 24 30.24 -0.78 18.72
CA GLY A 24 31.68 -0.88 18.46
C GLY A 24 32.07 -1.86 17.36
N ARG A 25 32.09 -1.38 16.12
CA ARG A 25 33.13 -1.79 15.17
C ARG A 25 34.10 -0.60 15.05
N PRO A 26 35.39 -0.74 15.39
CA PRO A 26 36.37 0.29 15.06
C PRO A 26 36.45 0.43 13.54
N ALA A 27 36.61 1.66 13.06
CA ALA A 27 36.88 1.93 11.66
C ALA A 27 38.24 1.29 11.27
N PRO A 28 38.35 0.64 10.10
CA PRO A 28 39.66 0.28 9.58
C PRO A 28 40.48 1.54 9.26
N ASN A 29 41.81 1.44 9.39
CA ASN A 29 42.74 2.53 9.13
C ASN A 29 42.67 2.99 7.65
N LEU A 30 42.91 4.28 7.41
CA LEU A 30 42.81 4.92 6.10
C LEU A 30 44.10 4.81 5.24
N SER A 31 45.05 3.94 5.60
CA SER A 31 46.41 3.98 5.05
C SER A 31 46.81 2.80 4.14
N GLU A 32 45.90 1.86 3.81
CA GLU A 32 46.23 0.67 3.00
C GLU A 32 45.30 0.46 1.79
N VAL A 33 44.92 1.53 1.10
CA VAL A 33 44.30 1.43 -0.24
C VAL A 33 45.34 1.72 -1.32
N ALA A 34 45.85 0.65 -1.94
CA ALA A 34 46.67 0.72 -3.15
C ALA A 34 45.86 1.26 -4.35
N PRO A 35 46.44 2.10 -5.24
CA PRO A 35 45.76 2.53 -6.46
C PRO A 35 45.91 1.45 -7.53
N GLY A 36 44.82 0.75 -7.84
CA GLY A 36 44.83 -0.27 -8.88
C GLY A 36 43.43 -0.68 -9.33
N ALA A 37 43.19 -0.52 -10.63
CA ALA A 37 42.06 -1.01 -11.41
C ALA A 37 40.72 -0.27 -11.23
N LEU A 38 40.54 0.76 -12.08
CA LEU A 38 39.23 1.08 -12.63
C LEU A 38 38.74 -0.17 -13.38
N SER A 39 37.75 -0.88 -12.82
CA SER A 39 36.93 -1.82 -13.57
C SER A 39 35.51 -1.28 -13.55
N GLU A 40 35.01 -0.89 -14.72
CA GLU A 40 33.63 -0.44 -14.99
C GLU A 40 32.61 -1.59 -14.86
N ALA A 41 32.64 -2.33 -13.77
CA ALA A 41 31.57 -3.25 -13.41
C ALA A 41 30.49 -2.42 -12.71
N GLY A 42 29.61 -1.86 -13.55
CA GLY A 42 28.48 -1.05 -13.15
C GLY A 42 27.73 -1.65 -11.96
N ARG A 43 27.37 -0.79 -11.02
CA ARG A 43 26.37 -1.06 -9.99
C ARG A 43 25.03 -1.32 -10.68
N LEU A 44 24.85 -2.52 -11.23
CA LEU A 44 23.55 -3.01 -11.61
C LEU A 44 22.77 -3.13 -10.31
N ARG A 45 21.87 -2.17 -10.07
CA ARG A 45 20.79 -2.36 -9.12
C ARG A 45 19.99 -3.53 -9.69
N ILE A 46 20.05 -4.69 -9.06
CA ILE A 46 19.04 -5.72 -9.25
C ILE A 46 17.76 -5.08 -8.73
N VAL A 47 16.98 -4.49 -9.64
CA VAL A 47 15.61 -4.11 -9.35
C VAL A 47 14.90 -5.44 -9.11
N PRO A 48 14.36 -5.73 -7.91
CA PRO A 48 13.48 -6.89 -7.77
C PRO A 48 12.42 -6.76 -8.87
N PRO A 49 12.06 -7.85 -9.58
CA PRO A 49 11.13 -7.76 -10.69
C PRO A 49 9.87 -7.06 -10.17
N GLU A 50 9.72 -5.83 -10.62
CA GLU A 50 8.61 -4.97 -10.29
C GLU A 50 7.36 -5.73 -10.69
N THR A 51 6.54 -6.08 -9.69
CA THR A 51 5.20 -6.66 -9.74
C THR A 51 4.79 -7.06 -11.16
N ALA A 52 5.22 -8.25 -11.59
CA ALA A 52 4.74 -8.81 -12.85
C ALA A 52 3.20 -8.77 -12.83
N PRO A 53 2.54 -8.40 -13.95
CA PRO A 53 1.08 -8.32 -13.98
C PRO A 53 0.53 -9.69 -13.58
N SER A 54 -0.23 -9.69 -12.48
CA SER A 54 -1.06 -10.82 -12.06
C SER A 54 -1.88 -11.26 -13.27
N ASN A 55 -1.91 -12.56 -13.54
CA ASN A 55 -2.48 -13.16 -14.73
C ASN A 55 -3.88 -12.57 -15.00
N PRO A 56 -4.22 -12.11 -16.23
CA PRO A 56 -5.51 -11.45 -16.53
C PRO A 56 -6.75 -12.30 -16.22
N THR A 57 -6.55 -13.57 -15.89
CA THR A 57 -7.60 -14.53 -15.52
C THR A 57 -7.89 -14.58 -14.02
N GLU A 58 -7.05 -14.02 -13.16
CA GLU A 58 -7.29 -14.07 -11.71
C GLU A 58 -8.42 -13.13 -11.30
N PRO A 59 -9.42 -13.60 -10.53
CA PRO A 59 -10.54 -12.77 -10.13
C PRO A 59 -10.06 -11.61 -9.26
N LEU A 60 -10.51 -10.40 -9.60
CA LEU A 60 -10.29 -9.22 -8.76
C LEU A 60 -10.96 -9.42 -7.40
N ILE A 61 -10.26 -9.14 -6.31
CA ILE A 61 -10.72 -9.43 -4.95
C ILE A 61 -11.32 -8.19 -4.28
N CYS A 62 -12.40 -8.36 -3.53
CA CYS A 62 -13.04 -7.29 -2.78
C CYS A 62 -12.07 -6.61 -1.78
N SER A 63 -12.10 -5.28 -1.72
CA SER A 63 -11.29 -4.45 -0.82
C SER A 63 -11.80 -4.40 0.62
N ALA A 64 -12.97 -4.98 0.91
CA ALA A 64 -13.45 -5.08 2.28
C ALA A 64 -12.47 -5.92 3.12
N LYS A 65 -12.12 -5.44 4.31
CA LYS A 65 -11.14 -6.11 5.18
C LYS A 65 -11.55 -7.57 5.43
N GLY A 66 -10.66 -8.50 5.08
CA GLY A 66 -10.87 -9.93 5.28
C GLY A 66 -11.80 -10.60 4.27
N CYS A 67 -12.39 -9.84 3.34
CA CYS A 67 -13.19 -10.41 2.26
C CYS A 67 -12.27 -11.01 1.19
N ARG A 68 -12.62 -12.19 0.69
CA ARG A 68 -11.94 -12.87 -0.43
C ARG A 68 -12.87 -13.14 -1.60
N GLU A 69 -14.10 -12.64 -1.55
CA GLU A 69 -15.08 -12.82 -2.61
C GLU A 69 -14.66 -12.06 -3.88
N PRO A 70 -15.00 -12.59 -5.07
CA PRO A 70 -14.75 -11.91 -6.33
C PRO A 70 -15.51 -10.59 -6.36
N ALA A 71 -14.78 -9.52 -6.67
CA ALA A 71 -15.34 -8.22 -6.90
C ALA A 71 -16.12 -8.20 -8.21
N ARG A 72 -17.23 -7.45 -8.20
CA ARG A 72 -18.04 -7.19 -9.40
C ARG A 72 -18.26 -5.70 -9.65
N TRP A 73 -17.74 -4.84 -8.76
CA TRP A 73 -17.84 -3.39 -8.88
C TRP A 73 -16.52 -2.70 -8.56
N ALA A 74 -16.25 -1.62 -9.28
CA ALA A 74 -15.23 -0.63 -9.00
C ALA A 74 -15.88 0.63 -8.42
N LEU A 75 -15.45 1.04 -7.23
CA LEU A 75 -15.88 2.26 -6.56
C LEU A 75 -14.76 3.29 -6.72
N ARG A 76 -14.94 4.25 -7.63
CA ARG A 76 -13.99 5.35 -7.83
C ARG A 76 -14.25 6.44 -6.81
N TRP A 77 -13.20 6.86 -6.10
CA TRP A 77 -13.31 7.83 -5.02
C TRP A 77 -12.15 8.83 -4.99
N ASN A 78 -12.40 10.01 -4.41
CA ASN A 78 -11.42 11.07 -4.22
C ASN A 78 -11.59 11.73 -2.85
N ASN A 79 -10.49 11.95 -2.13
CA ASN A 79 -10.46 12.77 -0.93
C ASN A 79 -9.91 14.16 -1.29
N PRO A 80 -10.76 15.19 -1.44
CA PRO A 80 -10.35 16.51 -1.93
C PRO A 80 -9.41 17.24 -0.97
N LYS A 81 -9.29 16.79 0.29
CA LYS A 81 -8.36 17.37 1.25
C LYS A 81 -6.90 17.08 0.93
N ILE A 82 -6.61 16.04 0.15
CA ILE A 82 -5.23 15.56 -0.09
C ILE A 82 -4.93 15.24 -1.56
N HIS A 83 -5.94 15.21 -2.43
CA HIS A 83 -5.80 14.82 -3.82
C HIS A 83 -6.51 15.85 -4.71
N PRO A 84 -5.90 16.24 -5.84
CA PRO A 84 -6.57 17.09 -6.83
C PRO A 84 -7.82 16.39 -7.39
N ASP A 85 -8.73 17.18 -7.95
CA ASP A 85 -10.04 16.73 -8.42
C ASP A 85 -9.99 15.76 -9.60
N GLU A 86 -8.85 15.54 -10.25
CA GLU A 86 -8.69 14.54 -11.31
C GLU A 86 -8.20 13.20 -10.74
N ARG A 87 -7.55 13.20 -9.58
CA ARG A 87 -6.97 11.98 -9.01
C ARG A 87 -8.05 11.11 -8.37
N ARG A 88 -8.26 9.91 -8.90
CA ARG A 88 -9.22 8.91 -8.37
C ARG A 88 -8.47 7.69 -7.84
N LYS A 89 -8.88 7.22 -6.67
CA LYS A 89 -8.54 5.88 -6.18
C LYS A 89 -9.70 4.94 -6.48
N THR A 90 -9.42 3.64 -6.46
CA THR A 90 -10.43 2.60 -6.74
C THR A 90 -10.47 1.60 -5.62
N TRP A 91 -11.66 1.33 -5.10
CA TRP A 91 -11.93 0.19 -4.23
C TRP A 91 -12.77 -0.83 -4.98
N LEU A 92 -12.50 -2.11 -4.76
CA LEU A 92 -13.22 -3.21 -5.38
C LEU A 92 -14.28 -3.74 -4.41
N ALA A 93 -15.49 -4.03 -4.90
CA ALA A 93 -16.58 -4.53 -4.06
C ALA A 93 -17.18 -5.82 -4.64
N CYS A 94 -17.49 -6.78 -3.78
CA CYS A 94 -18.40 -7.88 -4.07
C CYS A 94 -19.86 -7.46 -3.80
N GLY A 95 -20.82 -8.36 -4.02
CA GLY A 95 -22.25 -8.04 -3.97
C GLY A 95 -22.72 -7.63 -2.59
N GLU A 96 -22.18 -8.33 -1.60
CA GLU A 96 -22.46 -8.10 -0.20
C GLU A 96 -21.86 -6.77 0.29
N HIS A 97 -20.64 -6.43 -0.14
CA HIS A 97 -19.90 -5.29 0.39
C HIS A 97 -20.12 -3.98 -0.36
N ARG A 98 -20.70 -4.01 -1.57
CA ARG A 98 -20.99 -2.79 -2.34
C ARG A 98 -21.78 -1.76 -1.52
N PRO A 99 -22.94 -2.09 -0.92
CA PRO A 99 -23.76 -1.09 -0.22
C PRO A 99 -22.99 -0.40 0.92
N ARG A 100 -22.26 -1.17 1.73
CA ARG A 100 -21.49 -0.65 2.87
C ARG A 100 -20.35 0.27 2.44
N LEU A 101 -19.59 -0.10 1.40
CA LEU A 101 -18.47 0.70 0.91
C LEU A 101 -18.95 1.98 0.21
N THR A 102 -20.02 1.89 -0.57
CA THR A 102 -20.69 3.04 -1.19
C THR A 102 -21.18 4.02 -0.12
N GLU A 103 -21.88 3.54 0.90
CA GLU A 103 -22.36 4.37 2.01
C GLU A 103 -21.20 5.08 2.71
N PHE A 104 -20.15 4.32 3.06
CA PHE A 104 -18.96 4.86 3.73
C PHE A 104 -18.32 6.03 2.98
N LEU A 105 -18.21 5.93 1.65
CA LEU A 105 -17.63 6.97 0.80
C LEU A 105 -18.61 8.13 0.57
N SER A 106 -19.91 7.84 0.47
CA SER A 106 -20.96 8.84 0.21
C SER A 106 -21.13 9.80 1.38
N VAL A 107 -21.22 9.29 2.62
CA VAL A 107 -21.37 10.15 3.82
C VAL A 107 -20.18 11.07 4.05
N ARG A 108 -19.01 10.76 3.46
CA ARG A 108 -17.79 11.59 3.52
C ARG A 108 -17.64 12.51 2.31
N GLY A 109 -18.53 12.42 1.32
CA GLY A 109 -18.42 13.17 0.06
C GLY A 109 -17.25 12.73 -0.82
N PHE A 110 -16.77 11.49 -0.66
CA PHE A 110 -15.61 10.98 -1.40
C PHE A 110 -15.98 10.17 -2.64
N LEU A 111 -17.20 9.63 -2.69
CA LEU A 111 -17.65 8.79 -3.79
C LEU A 111 -17.78 9.62 -5.08
N ARG A 112 -17.30 9.06 -6.19
CA ARG A 112 -17.37 9.70 -7.51
C ARG A 112 -18.17 8.82 -8.47
N GLU A 113 -17.78 7.58 -8.62
CA GLU A 113 -18.46 6.64 -9.52
C GLU A 113 -18.53 5.23 -8.90
N VAL A 114 -19.53 4.47 -9.34
CA VAL A 114 -19.67 3.04 -9.06
C VAL A 114 -19.94 2.35 -10.40
N GLU A 115 -18.99 1.55 -10.85
CA GLU A 115 -19.05 0.89 -12.15
C GLU A 115 -19.02 -0.63 -11.98
N PRO A 116 -19.75 -1.42 -12.79
CA PRO A 116 -19.55 -2.86 -12.84
C PRO A 116 -18.15 -3.17 -13.40
N LEU A 117 -17.53 -4.23 -12.88
CA LEU A 117 -16.31 -4.78 -13.49
C LEU A 117 -16.68 -5.61 -14.72
N PRO A 118 -15.82 -5.62 -15.76
CA PRO A 118 -16.00 -6.44 -16.96
C PRO A 118 -15.89 -7.94 -16.68
#